data_AF-A0A452FWD5-F1
#
_entry.id   AF-A0A452FWD5-F1
#
_cell.length_a   1.000
_cell.length_b   1.000
_cell.length_c   1.000
_cell.angle_alpha   90.00
_cell.angle_beta   90.00
_cell.angle_gamma   90.00
#
_symmetry.space_group_name_H-M   'P 1'
#
loop_
_entity.id
_entity.type
_entity.pdbx_description
1 polymer ?
#
loop_
_entity_poly.entity_id
_entity_poly.type
_entity_poly.pdbx_seq_one_letter_code
_entity_poly.pdbx_strand_id
1 'polypeptide(L)'
;MVDDAGDSEARGDRLLGFPLPSPRVRIRPWWFPAQDLRNPLVFFLEAWLADSIFGPDRALVPEMEWMSQALLMVDAVDARNMVEVTIFARPAVQRQVKSVLLSQASVHRERRARAEKMEQLEEFLKAQAPGPQVPQHPVA
;
A
#
# COMPACT_ATOMS: atom_id res chain seq x y z
N MET A 1 -58.20 -19.65 -23.49
CA MET A 1 -57.90 -18.46 -24.32
C MET A 1 -56.54 -17.99 -23.88
N VAL A 2 -55.59 -18.11 -24.81
CA VAL A 2 -54.22 -17.61 -24.71
C VAL A 2 -54.29 -16.11 -24.89
N ASP A 3 -53.60 -15.33 -24.06
CA ASP A 3 -52.91 -14.14 -24.54
C ASP A 3 -51.68 -13.87 -23.67
N ASP A 4 -50.59 -13.76 -24.41
CA ASP A 4 -49.22 -13.44 -24.08
C ASP A 4 -49.09 -11.94 -23.80
N ALA A 5 -48.36 -11.55 -22.76
CA ALA A 5 -47.91 -10.16 -22.60
C ALA A 5 -46.71 -10.07 -21.65
N GLY A 6 -45.53 -10.07 -22.25
CA GLY A 6 -44.52 -9.08 -21.87
C GLY A 6 -43.65 -9.42 -20.69
N ASP A 7 -42.75 -10.37 -20.93
CA ASP A 7 -41.39 -10.29 -20.40
C ASP A 7 -40.85 -8.85 -20.58
N SER A 8 -40.59 -8.18 -19.45
CA SER A 8 -39.86 -6.93 -19.42
C SER A 8 -38.71 -7.10 -18.44
N GLU A 9 -37.72 -7.89 -18.86
CA GLU A 9 -36.31 -7.72 -18.51
C GLU A 9 -35.90 -6.25 -18.74
N ALA A 10 -36.21 -5.39 -17.76
CA ALA A 10 -35.57 -4.10 -17.65
C ALA A 10 -34.17 -4.32 -17.07
N ARG A 11 -33.24 -4.60 -17.98
CA ARG A 11 -31.81 -4.30 -17.91
C ARG A 11 -31.55 -3.05 -17.05
N GLY A 12 -31.30 -3.27 -15.77
CA GLY A 12 -30.77 -2.28 -14.85
C GLY A 12 -29.33 -2.64 -14.52
N ASP A 13 -28.41 -2.04 -15.27
CA ASP A 13 -27.02 -1.83 -14.88
C ASP A 13 -26.20 -3.06 -14.47
N ARG A 14 -25.75 -3.74 -15.52
CA ARG A 14 -24.44 -4.41 -15.62
C ARG A 14 -23.26 -3.41 -15.56
N LEU A 15 -23.34 -2.37 -14.75
CA LEU A 15 -22.27 -1.41 -14.54
C LEU A 15 -21.62 -1.71 -13.19
N LEU A 16 -20.36 -2.13 -13.26
CA LEU A 16 -19.42 -2.35 -12.14
C LEU A 16 -19.49 -3.73 -11.47
N GLY A 17 -19.10 -4.77 -12.22
CA GLY A 17 -18.74 -6.10 -11.69
C GLY A 17 -17.40 -6.12 -10.93
N PHE A 18 -17.09 -5.07 -10.18
CA PHE A 18 -16.08 -5.14 -9.14
C PHE A 18 -16.82 -5.30 -7.82
N PRO A 19 -16.50 -6.31 -6.99
CA PRO A 19 -16.99 -6.29 -5.62
C PRO A 19 -16.48 -4.99 -5.02
N LEU A 20 -17.38 -4.04 -4.78
CA LEU A 20 -17.03 -2.88 -3.97
C LEU A 20 -16.50 -3.46 -2.66
N PRO A 21 -15.27 -3.08 -2.22
CA PRO A 21 -14.77 -3.56 -0.95
C PRO A 21 -15.83 -3.26 0.10
N SER A 22 -16.21 -4.28 0.89
CA SER A 22 -17.27 -4.15 1.88
C SER A 22 -17.02 -2.88 2.69
N PRO A 23 -18.03 -2.02 2.92
CA PRO A 23 -17.83 -0.79 3.68
C PRO A 23 -17.21 -1.15 5.03
N ARG A 24 -15.93 -0.85 5.22
CA ARG A 24 -15.24 -1.13 6.46
C ARG A 24 -15.68 -0.05 7.45
N VAL A 25 -16.81 -0.31 8.10
CA VAL A 25 -17.35 0.59 9.12
C VAL A 25 -16.39 0.61 10.29
N ARG A 26 -15.67 1.72 10.45
CA ARG A 26 -14.80 1.95 11.60
C ARG A 26 -15.47 2.90 12.58
N ILE A 27 -15.43 2.53 13.86
CA ILE A 27 -15.95 3.38 14.93
C ILE A 27 -15.01 4.57 15.11
N ARG A 28 -15.55 5.79 15.02
CA ARG A 28 -14.81 7.04 15.26
C ARG A 28 -14.28 7.05 16.70
N PRO A 29 -12.98 7.27 16.92
CA PRO A 29 -12.43 7.44 18.26
C PRO A 29 -13.07 8.62 19.01
N TRP A 30 -13.22 8.51 20.33
CA TRP A 30 -13.86 9.53 21.17
C TRP A 30 -13.12 10.89 21.12
N TRP A 31 -11.80 10.85 20.92
CA TRP A 31 -10.94 12.04 20.85
C TRP A 31 -11.00 12.75 19.49
N PHE A 32 -11.48 12.08 18.43
CA PHE A 32 -11.42 12.62 17.06
C PHE A 32 -12.63 13.50 16.75
N PRO A 33 -12.47 14.79 16.37
CA PRO A 33 -13.60 15.67 16.06
C PRO A 33 -14.43 15.21 14.86
N ALA A 34 -15.75 15.15 14.98
CA ALA A 34 -16.63 14.72 13.88
C ALA A 34 -16.59 15.67 12.66
N GLN A 35 -16.28 16.96 12.88
CA GLN A 35 -16.14 17.95 11.80
C GLN A 35 -14.97 17.67 10.86
N ASP A 36 -13.89 17.07 11.38
CA ASP A 36 -12.68 16.76 10.62
C ASP A 36 -12.84 15.51 9.76
N LEU A 37 -13.98 14.81 9.86
CA LEU A 37 -14.38 13.74 8.94
C LEU A 37 -14.80 14.29 7.57
N ARG A 38 -15.04 15.60 7.46
CA ARG A 38 -15.43 16.24 6.20
C ARG A 38 -14.19 16.45 5.34
N ASN A 39 -14.29 16.11 4.05
CA ASN A 39 -13.24 16.30 3.05
C ASN A 39 -11.92 15.61 3.41
N PRO A 40 -11.90 14.26 3.46
CA PRO A 40 -10.65 13.53 3.65
C PRO A 40 -9.66 13.78 2.51
N LEU A 41 -8.37 13.67 2.84
CA LEU A 41 -7.31 13.59 1.84
C LEU A 41 -7.06 12.13 1.51
N VAL A 42 -7.20 11.78 0.23
CA VAL A 42 -6.94 10.43 -0.28
C VAL A 42 -5.70 10.42 -1.16
N PHE A 43 -4.85 9.39 -1.02
CA PHE A 43 -3.74 9.12 -1.94
C PHE A 43 -3.40 7.63 -1.95
N PHE A 44 -2.58 7.20 -2.92
CA PHE A 44 -2.25 5.79 -3.09
C PHE A 44 -0.78 5.50 -2.80
N LEU A 45 -0.52 4.33 -2.23
CA LEU A 45 0.81 3.77 -1.99
C LEU A 45 0.86 2.33 -2.50
N GLU A 46 2.05 1.82 -2.80
CA GLU A 46 2.24 0.39 -3.05
C GLU A 46 2.01 -0.39 -1.74
N ALA A 47 1.42 -1.58 -1.80
CA ALA A 47 1.05 -2.35 -0.61
C ALA A 47 2.27 -2.68 0.27
N TRP A 48 3.40 -3.06 -0.34
CA TRP A 48 4.63 -3.35 0.38
C TRP A 48 5.20 -2.12 1.13
N LEU A 49 4.99 -0.91 0.59
CA LEU A 49 5.37 0.33 1.28
C LEU A 49 4.44 0.61 2.45
N ALA A 50 3.15 0.33 2.28
CA ALA A 50 2.18 0.47 3.35
C ALA A 50 2.49 -0.47 4.51
N ASP A 51 2.82 -1.73 4.25
CA ASP A 51 3.22 -2.68 5.29
C ASP A 51 4.54 -2.25 5.96
N SER A 52 5.46 -1.63 5.20
CA SER A 52 6.71 -1.10 5.74
C SER A 52 6.52 0.12 6.65
N ILE A 53 5.51 0.96 6.37
CA ILE A 53 5.25 2.22 7.09
C ILE A 53 4.30 2.00 8.27
N PHE A 54 3.19 1.27 8.03
CA PHE A 54 2.12 1.04 8.99
C PHE A 54 2.29 -0.26 9.78
N GLY A 55 3.33 -1.03 9.48
CA GLY A 55 3.56 -2.35 10.05
C GLY A 55 2.67 -3.44 9.42
N PRO A 56 2.97 -4.72 9.71
CA PRO A 56 2.13 -5.83 9.29
C PRO A 56 0.72 -5.66 9.85
N ASP A 57 -0.28 -5.98 9.04
CA ASP A 57 -1.71 -5.80 9.37
C ASP A 57 -2.08 -4.38 9.84
N ARG A 58 -1.24 -3.39 9.50
CA ARG A 58 -1.41 -1.97 9.86
C ARG A 58 -1.38 -1.72 11.37
N ALA A 59 -0.62 -2.53 12.11
CA ALA A 59 -0.52 -2.47 13.57
C ALA A 59 -0.10 -1.11 14.14
N LEU A 60 0.65 -0.31 13.37
CA LEU A 60 1.15 1.01 13.80
C LEU A 60 0.15 2.14 13.53
N VAL A 61 -0.95 1.89 12.81
CA VAL A 61 -1.94 2.93 12.50
C VAL A 61 -2.48 3.61 13.76
N PRO A 62 -2.95 2.91 14.80
CA PRO A 62 -3.49 3.56 15.99
C PRO A 62 -2.48 4.49 16.69
N GLU A 63 -1.20 4.11 16.71
CA GLU A 63 -0.13 4.93 17.29
C GLU A 63 0.10 6.18 16.45
N MET A 64 0.23 6.03 15.13
CA MET A 64 0.40 7.16 14.21
C MET A 64 -0.78 8.14 14.28
N GLU A 65 -2.00 7.63 14.37
CA GLU A 65 -3.19 8.46 14.50
C GLU A 65 -3.19 9.29 15.79
N TRP A 66 -2.82 8.65 16.90
CA TRP A 66 -2.69 9.33 18.18
C TRP A 66 -1.60 10.41 18.13
N MET A 67 -0.43 10.11 17.56
CA MET A 67 0.68 11.06 17.48
C MET A 67 0.39 12.23 16.53
N SER A 68 -0.26 11.97 15.40
CA SER A 68 -0.55 12.99 14.39
C SER A 68 -1.85 13.74 14.65
N GLN A 69 -2.68 13.26 15.59
CA GLN A 69 -4.05 13.74 15.81
C GLN A 69 -4.87 13.75 14.51
N ALA A 70 -4.66 12.72 13.68
CA ALA A 70 -5.35 12.48 12.41
C ALA A 70 -5.89 11.06 12.40
N LEU A 71 -7.06 10.85 11.78
CA LEU A 71 -7.60 9.51 11.57
C LEU A 71 -7.12 9.01 10.21
N LEU A 72 -6.64 7.76 10.17
CA LEU A 72 -6.11 7.10 9.00
C LEU A 72 -6.96 5.88 8.66
N MET A 73 -7.36 5.76 7.40
CA MET A 73 -7.85 4.51 6.85
C MET A 73 -6.88 4.07 5.77
N VAL A 74 -6.48 2.82 5.83
CA VAL A 74 -5.63 2.19 4.82
C VAL A 74 -6.46 1.06 4.27
N ASP A 75 -6.75 1.05 2.97
CA ASP A 75 -7.62 0.05 2.35
C ASP A 75 -6.93 -0.55 1.14
N ALA A 76 -7.06 -1.86 0.95
CA ALA A 76 -6.43 -2.55 -0.17
C ALA A 76 -7.23 -2.26 -1.45
N VAL A 77 -6.52 -1.98 -2.54
CA VAL A 77 -7.11 -1.79 -3.86
C VAL A 77 -6.69 -2.97 -4.73
N ASP A 78 -7.60 -3.94 -4.89
CA ASP A 78 -7.32 -5.28 -5.44
C ASP A 78 -6.72 -5.28 -6.86
N ALA A 79 -6.85 -4.19 -7.62
CA ALA A 79 -6.45 -4.17 -9.03
C ALA A 79 -4.94 -3.93 -9.29
N ARG A 80 -4.16 -3.44 -8.31
CA ARG A 80 -2.78 -2.93 -8.60
C ARG A 80 -1.71 -3.13 -7.52
N ASN A 81 -1.91 -4.00 -6.54
CA ASN A 81 -1.00 -4.11 -5.38
C ASN A 81 -0.76 -2.73 -4.72
N MET A 82 -1.82 -1.91 -4.72
CA MET A 82 -1.84 -0.58 -4.16
C MET A 82 -2.78 -0.57 -2.97
N VAL A 83 -2.50 0.31 -2.04
CA VAL A 83 -3.42 0.67 -0.97
C VAL A 83 -3.85 2.11 -1.15
N GLU A 84 -5.10 2.35 -0.84
CA GLU A 84 -5.64 3.68 -0.65
C GLU A 84 -5.37 4.09 0.80
N VAL A 85 -4.78 5.28 0.99
CA VAL A 85 -4.60 5.90 2.29
C VAL A 85 -5.48 7.14 2.35
N THR A 86 -6.41 7.12 3.30
CA THR A 86 -7.37 8.19 3.55
C THR A 86 -7.06 8.84 4.89
N ILE A 87 -6.83 10.17 4.88
CA ILE A 87 -6.49 10.97 6.05
C ILE A 87 -7.65 11.91 6.37
N PHE A 88 -8.24 11.76 7.55
CA PHE A 88 -9.19 12.72 8.11
C PHE A 88 -8.47 13.57 9.16
N ALA A 89 -8.46 14.88 8.95
CA ALA A 89 -7.90 15.87 9.86
C ALA A 89 -8.19 17.26 9.28
N ARG A 90 -7.77 18.30 10.00
CA ARG A 90 -7.68 19.65 9.45
C ARG A 90 -6.76 19.70 8.22
N PRO A 91 -7.03 20.52 7.19
CA PRO A 91 -6.26 20.52 5.94
C PRO A 91 -4.75 20.72 6.09
N ALA A 92 -4.30 21.50 7.08
CA ALA A 92 -2.88 21.67 7.37
C ALA A 92 -2.24 20.37 7.87
N VAL A 93 -2.92 19.68 8.79
CA VAL A 93 -2.49 18.40 9.35
C VAL A 93 -2.51 17.31 8.27
N GLN A 94 -3.54 17.26 7.42
CA GLN A 94 -3.59 16.33 6.29
C GLN A 94 -2.35 16.44 5.39
N ARG A 95 -1.97 17.66 5.01
CA ARG A 95 -0.77 17.91 4.18
C ARG A 95 0.51 17.50 4.88
N GLN A 96 0.62 17.80 6.17
CA GLN A 96 1.79 17.42 6.98
C GLN A 96 1.92 15.89 7.07
N VAL A 97 0.85 15.19 7.44
CA VAL A 97 0.83 13.73 7.54
C VAL A 97 1.13 13.08 6.20
N LYS A 98 0.51 13.55 5.11
CA LYS A 98 0.82 13.08 3.75
C LYS A 98 2.31 13.23 3.42
N SER A 99 2.89 14.40 3.72
CA SER A 99 4.31 14.68 3.45
C SER A 99 5.23 13.71 4.19
N VAL A 100 4.96 13.47 5.48
CA VAL A 100 5.73 12.52 6.30
C VAL A 100 5.62 11.10 5.74
N LEU A 101 4.40 10.64 5.43
CA LEU A 101 4.20 9.29 4.88
C LEU A 101 4.90 9.11 3.53
N LEU A 102 4.86 10.11 2.65
CA LEU A 102 5.57 10.07 1.37
C LEU A 102 7.09 10.12 1.54
N SER A 103 7.59 10.87 2.53
CA SER A 103 9.02 10.89 2.86
C SER A 103 9.49 9.53 3.35
N GLN A 104 8.75 8.88 4.26
CA GLN A 104 9.04 7.52 4.69
C GLN A 104 9.02 6.53 3.52
N ALA A 105 8.01 6.61 2.65
CA ALA A 105 7.93 5.80 1.44
C ALA A 105 9.16 5.98 0.54
N SER A 106 9.64 7.22 0.37
CA SER A 106 10.87 7.51 -0.39
C SER A 106 12.10 6.84 0.23
N VAL A 107 12.24 6.91 1.55
CA VAL A 107 13.35 6.27 2.27
C VAL A 107 13.32 4.76 2.09
N HIS A 108 12.14 4.13 2.15
CA HIS A 108 12.00 2.69 1.92
C HIS A 108 12.35 2.28 0.48
N ARG A 109 11.90 3.05 -0.52
CA ARG A 109 12.28 2.84 -1.93
C ARG A 109 13.78 2.93 -2.13
N GLU A 110 14.42 3.95 -1.57
CA GLU A 110 15.87 4.14 -1.70
C GLU A 110 16.65 2.99 -1.05
N ARG A 111 16.25 2.55 0.14
CA ARG A 111 16.88 1.40 0.82
C ARG A 111 16.78 0.13 -0.03
N ARG A 112 15.62 -0.12 -0.63
CA ARG A 112 15.41 -1.27 -1.51
C ARG A 112 16.30 -1.21 -2.75
N ALA A 113 16.34 -0.07 -3.44
CA ALA A 113 17.20 0.11 -4.62
C ALA A 113 18.70 -0.08 -4.30
N ARG A 114 19.13 0.36 -3.10
CA ARG A 114 20.51 0.14 -2.63
C ARG A 114 20.80 -1.33 -2.35
N ALA A 115 19.84 -2.06 -1.77
CA ALA A 115 19.98 -3.50 -1.52
C ALA A 115 20.07 -4.28 -2.83
N GLU A 116 19.19 -4.00 -3.79
CA GLU A 116 19.19 -4.63 -5.13
C GLU A 116 20.52 -4.36 -5.87
N LYS A 117 21.06 -3.15 -5.77
CA LYS A 117 22.37 -2.81 -6.33
C LYS A 117 23.52 -3.60 -5.68
N MET A 118 23.46 -3.82 -4.36
CA MET A 118 24.46 -4.59 -3.65
C MET A 118 24.43 -6.06 -4.07
N GLU A 119 23.23 -6.63 -4.18
CA GLU A 119 23.03 -8.00 -4.66
C GLU A 119 23.62 -8.21 -6.07
N GLN A 120 23.34 -7.29 -7.00
CA GLN A 120 23.92 -7.32 -8.35
C GLN A 120 25.46 -7.25 -8.33
N LEU A 121 26.03 -6.44 -7.44
CA LEU A 121 27.48 -6.35 -7.29
C LEU A 121 28.06 -7.67 -6.76
N GLU A 122 27.44 -8.30 -5.77
CA GLU A 122 27.86 -9.59 -5.24
C GLU A 122 27.80 -10.70 -6.30
N GLU A 123 26.74 -10.74 -7.10
CA GLU A 123 26.60 -11.69 -8.21
C GLU A 123 27.70 -11.49 -9.26
N PHE A 124 27.98 -10.24 -9.63
CA PHE A 124 29.04 -9.92 -10.58
C PHE A 124 30.42 -10.35 -10.07
N LEU A 125 30.71 -10.12 -8.79
CA LEU A 125 31.97 -10.54 -8.16
C LEU A 125 32.08 -12.07 -8.09
N LYS A 126 31.00 -12.78 -7.76
CA LYS A 126 30.97 -14.25 -7.78
C LYS A 126 31.19 -14.80 -9.19
N ALA A 127 30.62 -14.17 -10.22
CA ALA A 127 30.80 -14.58 -11.61
C ALA A 127 32.23 -14.38 -12.14
N GLN A 128 32.99 -13.41 -11.58
CA GLN A 128 34.40 -13.18 -11.93
C GLN A 128 35.40 -13.96 -11.08
N ALA A 129 34.96 -14.73 -10.08
CA ALA A 129 35.88 -15.52 -9.27
C ALA A 129 36.56 -16.59 -10.15
N PRO A 130 37.91 -16.63 -10.22
CA PRO A 130 38.61 -17.70 -10.93
C PRO A 130 38.25 -19.05 -10.28
N GLY A 131 37.85 -20.03 -11.10
CA GLY A 131 37.60 -21.40 -10.61
C GLY A 131 38.84 -21.95 -9.89
N PRO A 132 38.66 -22.87 -8.91
CA PRO A 132 39.76 -23.38 -8.11
C PRO A 132 40.84 -23.94 -9.02
N GLN A 133 42.00 -23.27 -9.04
CA GLN A 133 43.17 -23.77 -9.73
C GLN A 133 43.64 -25.01 -8.98
N VAL A 134 43.35 -26.18 -9.55
CA VAL A 134 43.93 -27.44 -9.09
C VAL A 134 45.45 -27.30 -9.26
N PRO A 135 46.25 -27.35 -8.18
CA PRO A 135 47.69 -27.30 -8.31
C PRO A 135 48.14 -28.53 -9.10
N GLN A 136 48.56 -28.34 -10.36
CA GLN A 136 49.22 -29.40 -11.11
C GLN A 136 50.63 -29.55 -10.53
N HIS A 137 50.78 -30.52 -9.64
CA HIS A 137 52.10 -30.98 -9.20
C HIS A 137 52.85 -31.57 -10.41
N PRO A 138 54.07 -31.10 -10.73
CA PRO A 138 54.91 -31.78 -11.69
C PRO A 138 55.33 -33.11 -11.07
N VAL A 139 55.02 -34.21 -11.75
CA VAL A 139 55.63 -35.52 -11.47
C VAL A 139 57.09 -35.45 -11.94
N ALA A 140 57.95 -36.01 -11.10
CA ALA A 140 59.42 -35.99 -11.11
C ALA A 140 60.08 -36.24 -12.48
#